data_AF-A0A1H5Q644-F1
#
_entry.id   AF-A0A1H5Q644-F1
#
_cell.length_a   1.000
_cell.length_b   1.000
_cell.length_c   1.000
_cell.angle_alpha   90.00
_cell.angle_beta   90.00
_cell.angle_gamma   90.00
#
_symmetry.space_group_name_H-M   'P 1'
#
loop_
_entity.id
_entity.type
_entity.pdbx_description
1 polymer ?
#
loop_
_entity_poly.entity_id
_entity_poly.type
_entity_poly.pdbx_seq_one_letter_code
_entity_poly.pdbx_strand_id
1 'polypeptide(L)'
;MHCLGTCTLLNVWWEDVGEDAATFKGTSASQTMTIDGGGARKASDKVFQHNGPGTMYIRNFQVNDFGKLYRSCGNCKTQYKRNVVVDNVTATVPGKTLVGINTNYGDTAKLTRITIVGDSSRKIVPCEKYKGVTSGEPTKTGSGPDSTNCLYTTANITYQ
;
A
#
# COMPACT_ATOMS: atom_id res chain seq x y z
N MET A 1 -0.67 -12.10 8.86
CA MET A 1 0.18 -11.83 10.05
C MET A 1 -0.19 -10.48 10.66
N HIS A 2 -0.06 -10.28 11.98
CA HIS A 2 -0.34 -8.98 12.62
C HIS A 2 0.93 -8.40 13.26
N CYS A 3 1.25 -7.14 12.93
CA CYS A 3 2.29 -6.37 13.62
C CYS A 3 1.64 -5.40 14.63
N LEU A 4 1.92 -5.56 15.92
CA LEU A 4 1.29 -4.77 17.00
C LEU A 4 2.16 -3.61 17.53
N GLY A 5 3.32 -3.38 16.91
CA GLY A 5 4.31 -2.39 17.33
C GLY A 5 5.30 -2.12 16.21
N THR A 6 6.60 -2.13 16.49
CA THR A 6 7.61 -2.10 15.42
C THR A 6 7.98 -3.52 15.00
N CYS A 7 7.87 -3.83 13.71
CA CYS A 7 8.18 -5.17 13.18
C CYS A 7 8.92 -5.12 11.85
N THR A 8 9.70 -6.16 11.57
CA THR A 8 10.31 -6.41 10.26
C THR A 8 9.92 -7.80 9.77
N LEU A 9 9.39 -7.87 8.55
CA LEU A 9 9.19 -9.11 7.80
C LEU A 9 10.25 -9.16 6.70
N LEU A 10 11.16 -10.13 6.81
CA LEU A 10 12.31 -10.27 5.91
C LEU A 10 12.14 -11.51 5.04
N ASN A 11 12.17 -11.35 3.72
CA ASN A 11 12.12 -12.45 2.73
C ASN A 11 10.93 -13.41 2.90
N VAL A 12 9.75 -12.87 3.25
CA VAL A 12 8.53 -13.68 3.44
C VAL A 12 7.76 -13.81 2.13
N TRP A 13 7.29 -15.02 1.84
CA TRP A 13 6.51 -15.34 0.64
C TRP A 13 5.09 -15.78 0.98
N TRP A 14 4.11 -15.12 0.36
CA TRP A 14 2.70 -15.48 0.44
C TRP A 14 2.22 -16.00 -0.90
N GLU A 15 2.03 -17.32 -0.97
CA GLU A 15 1.66 -18.00 -2.21
C GLU A 15 0.18 -17.88 -2.58
N ASP A 16 -0.68 -17.59 -1.62
CA ASP A 16 -2.11 -17.37 -1.82
C ASP A 16 -2.61 -16.53 -0.65
N VAL A 17 -2.93 -15.27 -0.92
CA VAL A 17 -3.37 -14.34 0.12
C VAL A 17 -4.87 -14.52 0.33
N GLY A 18 -5.24 -15.00 1.53
CA GLY A 18 -6.64 -15.10 1.96
C GLY A 18 -7.32 -13.74 2.10
N GLU A 19 -7.35 -13.19 3.33
CA GLU A 19 -7.93 -11.85 3.56
C GLU A 19 -6.89 -10.73 3.32
N ASP A 20 -5.75 -10.82 4.01
CA ASP A 20 -4.56 -10.00 3.81
C ASP A 20 -3.29 -10.78 4.23
N ALA A 21 -2.15 -10.43 3.63
CA ALA A 21 -0.86 -11.06 3.94
C ALA A 21 -0.38 -10.61 5.32
N ALA A 22 -0.41 -9.29 5.54
CA ALA A 22 -0.13 -8.72 6.85
C ALA A 22 -0.87 -7.41 7.13
N THR A 23 -1.20 -7.23 8.41
CA THR A 23 -1.82 -6.01 8.92
C THR A 23 -0.92 -5.31 9.94
N PHE A 24 -0.70 -4.01 9.76
CA PHE A 24 -0.07 -3.14 10.75
C PHE A 24 -1.11 -2.54 11.72
N LYS A 25 -1.00 -2.92 12.99
CA LYS A 25 -1.85 -2.48 14.11
C LYS A 25 -1.01 -1.81 15.21
N GLY A 26 -0.04 -0.97 14.81
CA GLY A 26 0.71 -0.14 15.75
C GLY A 26 -0.21 0.75 16.59
N THR A 27 0.33 1.31 17.66
CA THR A 27 -0.37 2.18 18.62
C THR A 27 0.25 3.56 18.74
N SER A 28 1.42 3.79 18.12
CA SER A 28 2.11 5.08 18.09
C SER A 28 2.54 5.47 16.69
N ALA A 29 2.53 6.77 16.38
CA ALA A 29 3.01 7.32 15.11
C ALA A 29 4.51 7.09 14.86
N SER A 30 5.30 6.79 15.91
CA SER A 30 6.73 6.46 15.81
C SER A 30 7.00 5.00 15.44
N GLN A 31 5.99 4.13 15.48
CA GLN A 31 6.16 2.72 15.18
C GLN A 31 6.13 2.45 13.68
N THR A 32 6.82 1.38 13.28
CA THR A 32 6.99 1.05 11.87
C THR A 32 6.76 -0.43 11.60
N MET A 33 6.16 -0.73 10.45
CA MET A 33 6.17 -2.07 9.90
C MET A 33 7.01 -2.08 8.63
N THR A 34 8.09 -2.84 8.63
CA THR A 34 8.99 -2.97 7.48
C THR A 34 8.80 -4.32 6.82
N ILE A 35 8.54 -4.30 5.51
CA ILE A 35 8.54 -5.46 4.63
C ILE A 35 9.77 -5.28 3.74
N ASP A 36 10.70 -6.23 3.84
CA ASP A 36 11.96 -6.18 3.11
C ASP A 36 12.20 -7.51 2.39
N GLY A 37 12.14 -7.49 1.07
CA GLY A 37 12.24 -8.72 0.28
C GLY A 37 10.97 -9.56 0.30
N GLY A 38 10.99 -10.64 -0.47
CA GLY A 38 9.88 -11.58 -0.58
C GLY A 38 8.82 -11.18 -1.62
N GLY A 39 7.66 -11.82 -1.54
CA GLY A 39 6.58 -11.55 -2.48
C GLY A 39 5.22 -12.09 -2.06
N ALA A 40 4.17 -11.60 -2.71
CA ALA A 40 2.80 -12.07 -2.50
C ALA A 40 2.07 -12.27 -3.83
N ARG A 41 1.20 -13.28 -3.87
CA ARG A 41 0.31 -13.50 -5.01
C ARG A 41 -1.13 -13.81 -4.62
N LYS A 42 -2.05 -13.59 -5.56
CA LYS A 42 -3.49 -13.90 -5.46
C LYS A 42 -4.22 -13.18 -4.31
N ALA A 43 -3.93 -11.90 -4.13
CA ALA A 43 -4.58 -11.07 -3.11
C ALA A 43 -5.83 -10.39 -3.66
N SER A 44 -7.01 -11.00 -3.51
CA SER A 44 -8.25 -10.51 -4.13
C SER A 44 -8.60 -9.05 -3.77
N ASP A 45 -8.45 -8.65 -2.50
CA ASP A 45 -8.68 -7.28 -2.04
C ASP A 45 -7.37 -6.51 -1.81
N LYS A 46 -6.54 -6.96 -0.84
CA LYS A 46 -5.37 -6.23 -0.37
C LYS A 46 -4.26 -7.15 0.15
N VAL A 47 -3.01 -6.80 -0.13
CA VAL A 47 -1.84 -7.51 0.40
C VAL A 47 -1.51 -7.00 1.81
N PHE A 48 -1.33 -5.69 1.96
CA PHE A 48 -1.01 -5.07 3.25
C PHE A 48 -2.09 -4.11 3.72
N GLN A 49 -2.59 -4.36 4.93
CA GLN A 49 -3.57 -3.52 5.61
C GLN A 49 -2.89 -2.67 6.69
N HIS A 50 -3.25 -1.39 6.80
CA HIS A 50 -2.70 -0.49 7.81
C HIS A 50 -3.84 0.12 8.65
N ASN A 51 -3.98 -0.37 9.88
CA ASN A 51 -5.06 0.00 10.80
C ASN A 51 -4.58 0.96 11.90
N GLY A 52 -3.37 0.78 12.41
CA GLY A 52 -2.77 1.67 13.41
C GLY A 52 -2.26 2.99 12.82
N PRO A 53 -1.78 3.93 13.65
CA PRO A 53 -0.87 4.98 13.21
C PRO A 53 0.52 4.41 12.88
N GLY A 54 1.33 5.22 12.22
CA GLY A 54 2.74 4.91 11.96
C GLY A 54 3.11 4.93 10.49
N THR A 55 4.23 4.29 10.17
CA THR A 55 4.74 4.19 8.80
C THR A 55 4.98 2.75 8.39
N MET A 56 4.45 2.36 7.24
CA MET A 56 4.77 1.08 6.61
C MET A 56 5.84 1.29 5.53
N TYR A 57 6.92 0.54 5.59
CA TYR A 57 7.96 0.49 4.57
C TYR A 57 7.81 -0.81 3.79
N ILE A 58 7.65 -0.73 2.47
CA ILE A 58 7.59 -1.89 1.59
C ILE A 58 8.73 -1.75 0.60
N ARG A 59 9.74 -2.62 0.71
CA ARG A 59 10.91 -2.55 -0.15
C ARG A 59 11.39 -3.89 -0.65
N ASN A 60 12.00 -3.87 -1.84
CA ASN A 60 12.56 -5.06 -2.49
C ASN A 60 11.51 -6.18 -2.69
N PHE A 61 10.23 -5.81 -2.86
CA PHE A 61 9.10 -6.73 -2.80
C PHE A 61 8.51 -6.99 -4.19
N GLN A 62 7.95 -8.18 -4.39
CA GLN A 62 7.27 -8.55 -5.63
C GLN A 62 5.79 -8.87 -5.37
N VAL A 63 4.90 -8.36 -6.22
CA VAL A 63 3.47 -8.64 -6.12
C VAL A 63 2.91 -9.03 -7.49
N ASN A 64 2.04 -10.04 -7.50
CA ASN A 64 1.34 -10.52 -8.70
C ASN A 64 -0.10 -10.89 -8.36
N ASP A 65 -1.05 -10.65 -9.26
CA ASP A 65 -2.47 -10.95 -9.05
C ASP A 65 -3.01 -10.35 -7.74
N PHE A 66 -3.26 -9.04 -7.76
CA PHE A 66 -3.61 -8.29 -6.55
C PHE A 66 -4.67 -7.21 -6.78
N GLY A 67 -5.54 -7.02 -5.79
CA GLY A 67 -6.40 -5.85 -5.71
C GLY A 67 -5.56 -4.61 -5.37
N LYS A 68 -5.00 -4.58 -4.15
CA LYS A 68 -4.21 -3.45 -3.64
C LYS A 68 -2.93 -3.96 -2.97
N LEU A 69 -1.76 -3.40 -3.28
CA LEU A 69 -0.56 -3.75 -2.50
C LEU A 69 -0.65 -3.21 -1.07
N TYR A 70 -1.09 -1.96 -0.91
CA TYR A 70 -1.24 -1.31 0.39
C TYR A 70 -2.57 -0.56 0.50
N ARG A 71 -3.24 -0.66 1.65
CA ARG A 71 -4.42 0.14 1.98
C ARG A 71 -4.35 0.70 3.40
N SER A 72 -4.39 2.03 3.50
CA SER A 72 -4.76 2.74 4.74
C SER A 72 -6.21 2.42 5.08
N CYS A 73 -6.55 2.04 6.31
CA CYS A 73 -7.92 1.68 6.65
C CYS A 73 -8.89 2.83 6.36
N GLY A 74 -9.84 2.61 5.45
CA GLY A 74 -10.75 3.67 4.99
C GLY A 74 -11.94 3.92 5.91
N ASN A 75 -12.38 2.92 6.67
CA ASN A 75 -13.62 2.93 7.46
C ASN A 75 -13.41 2.38 8.89
N CYS A 76 -12.17 2.36 9.39
CA CYS A 76 -11.89 2.01 10.78
C CYS A 76 -12.59 2.99 11.72
N LYS A 77 -13.11 2.48 12.85
CA LYS A 77 -13.77 3.29 13.88
C LYS A 77 -12.88 4.44 14.38
N THR A 78 -11.60 4.14 14.55
CA THR A 78 -10.57 5.14 14.85
C THR A 78 -9.70 5.35 13.61
N GLN A 79 -9.51 6.62 13.26
CA GLN A 79 -8.73 7.02 12.09
C GLN A 79 -7.46 7.72 12.53
N TYR A 80 -6.42 7.54 11.72
CA TYR A 80 -5.08 8.05 11.98
C TYR A 80 -4.52 8.60 10.68
N LYS A 81 -3.56 9.53 10.81
CA LYS A 81 -2.60 9.76 9.75
C LYS A 81 -1.69 8.54 9.61
N ARG A 82 -1.62 7.97 8.42
CA ARG A 82 -0.80 6.81 8.08
C ARG A 82 0.12 7.12 6.92
N ASN A 83 1.36 6.66 7.00
CA ASN A 83 2.32 6.84 5.92
C ASN A 83 2.73 5.49 5.34
N VAL A 84 2.99 5.48 4.03
CA VAL A 84 3.62 4.35 3.34
C VAL A 84 4.79 4.83 2.50
N VAL A 85 5.88 4.07 2.53
CA VAL A 85 7.03 4.27 1.66
C VAL A 85 7.23 2.98 0.88
N VAL A 86 7.07 3.05 -0.44
CA VAL A 86 7.21 1.93 -1.36
C VAL A 86 8.44 2.17 -2.22
N ASP A 87 9.39 1.25 -2.17
CA ASP A 87 10.69 1.45 -2.81
C ASP A 87 11.25 0.15 -3.40
N ASN A 88 11.64 0.17 -4.67
CA ASN A 88 12.13 -1.03 -5.37
C ASN A 88 11.11 -2.18 -5.33
N VAL A 89 9.91 -1.94 -5.85
CA VAL A 89 8.82 -2.92 -5.91
C VAL A 89 8.47 -3.25 -7.34
N THR A 90 8.32 -4.54 -7.62
CA THR A 90 7.84 -5.04 -8.93
C THR A 90 6.40 -5.52 -8.79
N ALA A 91 5.49 -4.96 -9.58
CA ALA A 91 4.10 -5.34 -9.63
C ALA A 91 3.75 -5.92 -11.01
N THR A 92 3.35 -7.18 -11.05
CA THR A 92 3.03 -7.89 -12.30
C THR A 92 1.53 -8.09 -12.42
N VAL A 93 0.98 -7.79 -13.60
CA VAL A 93 -0.46 -8.02 -13.88
C VAL A 93 -0.89 -9.47 -13.66
N PRO A 94 -2.15 -9.73 -13.29
CA PRO A 94 -3.21 -8.74 -13.04
C PRO A 94 -2.99 -7.95 -11.74
N GLY A 95 -3.47 -6.71 -11.73
CA GLY A 95 -3.31 -5.78 -10.61
C GLY A 95 -4.31 -4.62 -10.72
N LYS A 96 -4.70 -3.98 -9.61
CA LYS A 96 -5.55 -2.76 -9.67
C LYS A 96 -4.87 -1.51 -9.13
N THR A 97 -4.30 -1.55 -7.92
CA THR A 97 -3.74 -0.34 -7.28
C THR A 97 -2.52 -0.66 -6.44
N LEU A 98 -1.44 0.12 -6.50
CA LEU A 98 -0.32 -0.09 -5.57
C LEU A 98 -0.68 0.43 -4.18
N VAL A 99 -0.98 1.72 -4.02
CA VAL A 99 -1.34 2.27 -2.71
C VAL A 99 -2.70 2.99 -2.72
N GLY A 100 -3.49 2.77 -1.67
CA GLY A 100 -4.72 3.51 -1.40
C GLY A 100 -4.64 4.28 -0.08
N ILE A 101 -4.65 5.62 -0.15
CA ILE A 101 -4.49 6.53 1.01
C ILE A 101 -5.70 7.43 1.25
N ASN A 102 -5.92 7.85 2.51
CA ASN A 102 -7.01 8.75 2.88
C ASN A 102 -6.48 10.18 3.04
N THR A 103 -6.72 11.05 2.05
CA THR A 103 -6.09 12.38 2.02
C THR A 103 -6.64 13.32 3.10
N ASN A 104 -7.90 13.15 3.51
CA ASN A 104 -8.53 13.92 4.58
C ASN A 104 -7.96 13.65 5.97
N TYR A 105 -7.21 12.56 6.16
CA TYR A 105 -6.47 12.28 7.41
C TYR A 105 -4.98 12.64 7.30
N GLY A 106 -4.56 13.22 6.17
CA GLY A 106 -3.18 13.62 5.94
C GLY A 106 -2.24 12.46 5.62
N ASP A 107 -2.78 11.32 5.17
CA ASP A 107 -1.97 10.17 4.78
C ASP A 107 -0.98 10.55 3.67
N THR A 108 0.20 9.94 3.71
CA THR A 108 1.20 10.10 2.65
C THR A 108 1.65 8.76 2.09
N ALA A 109 1.94 8.76 0.80
CA ALA A 109 2.55 7.65 0.09
C ALA A 109 3.73 8.16 -0.73
N LYS A 110 4.92 7.63 -0.46
CA LYS A 110 6.12 7.89 -1.28
C LYS A 110 6.42 6.67 -2.12
N LEU A 111 6.54 6.83 -3.43
CA LEU A 111 6.85 5.73 -4.36
C LEU A 111 8.16 6.03 -5.10
N THR A 112 9.12 5.11 -5.03
CA THR A 112 10.38 5.18 -5.75
C THR A 112 10.75 3.84 -6.37
N ARG A 113 11.37 3.85 -7.55
CA ARG A 113 11.88 2.64 -8.23
C ARG A 113 10.80 1.55 -8.36
N ILE A 114 9.63 1.93 -8.87
CA ILE A 114 8.51 1.01 -9.07
C ILE A 114 8.58 0.47 -10.49
N THR A 115 8.49 -0.85 -10.65
CA THR A 115 8.37 -1.50 -11.95
C THR A 115 6.99 -2.14 -12.05
N ILE A 116 6.24 -1.83 -13.11
CA ILE A 116 4.94 -2.43 -13.40
C ILE A 116 5.09 -3.26 -14.68
N VAL A 117 4.88 -4.56 -14.58
CA VAL A 117 5.12 -5.54 -15.66
C VAL A 117 3.82 -6.03 -16.26
N GLY A 118 3.72 -5.99 -17.59
CA GLY A 118 2.60 -6.49 -18.38
C GLY A 118 1.38 -5.58 -18.43
N ASP A 119 1.49 -4.34 -17.93
CA ASP A 119 0.41 -3.34 -17.94
C ASP A 119 0.63 -2.26 -18.99
N SER A 120 0.73 -2.67 -20.26
CA SER A 120 0.92 -1.74 -21.39
C SER A 120 -0.20 -0.69 -21.49
N SER A 121 -1.41 -1.03 -21.03
CA SER A 121 -2.56 -0.14 -20.95
C SER A 121 -2.57 0.81 -19.74
N ARG A 122 -1.58 0.72 -18.84
CA ARG A 122 -1.43 1.55 -17.64
C ARG A 122 -2.69 1.60 -16.76
N LYS A 123 -3.34 0.44 -16.56
CA LYS A 123 -4.54 0.28 -15.74
C LYS A 123 -4.24 0.21 -14.24
N ILE A 124 -3.07 -0.27 -13.85
CA ILE A 124 -2.63 -0.28 -12.45
C ILE A 124 -2.44 1.17 -12.00
N VAL A 125 -3.21 1.58 -11.01
CA VAL A 125 -3.12 2.92 -10.42
C VAL A 125 -2.00 2.94 -9.38
N PRO A 126 -0.91 3.71 -9.54
CA PRO A 126 0.16 3.71 -8.55
C PRO A 126 -0.28 4.27 -7.20
N CYS A 127 -1.04 5.38 -7.19
CA CYS A 127 -1.58 5.97 -5.96
C CYS A 127 -3.04 6.39 -6.17
N GLU A 128 -3.94 5.77 -5.42
CA GLU A 128 -5.37 6.09 -5.38
C GLU A 128 -5.69 6.84 -4.07
N LYS A 129 -6.49 7.89 -4.19
CA LYS A 129 -6.84 8.81 -3.09
C LYS A 129 -8.29 8.60 -2.70
N TYR A 130 -8.53 8.62 -1.40
CA TYR A 130 -9.83 8.42 -0.81
C TYR A 130 -10.16 9.52 0.21
N LYS A 131 -11.46 9.75 0.42
CA LYS A 131 -11.99 10.33 1.64
C LYS A 131 -12.34 9.20 2.60
N GLY A 132 -11.53 9.02 3.64
CA GLY A 132 -11.80 8.06 4.71
C GLY A 132 -12.93 8.54 5.63
N VAL A 133 -13.59 7.57 6.26
CA VAL A 133 -14.77 7.74 7.13
C VAL A 133 -14.62 6.88 8.39
N THR A 134 -15.50 7.06 9.37
CA THR A 134 -15.59 6.20 10.56
C THR A 134 -16.78 5.24 10.52
N SER A 135 -17.65 5.37 9.52
CA SER A 135 -18.78 4.50 9.23
C SER A 135 -19.15 4.61 7.75
N GLY A 136 -19.61 3.49 7.15
CA GLY A 136 -19.93 3.40 5.72
C GLY A 136 -18.70 3.23 4.83
N GLU A 137 -18.91 3.42 3.52
CA GLU A 137 -17.88 3.20 2.51
C GLU A 137 -17.04 4.45 2.23
N PRO A 138 -15.69 4.34 2.20
CA PRO A 138 -14.82 5.43 1.78
C PRO A 138 -15.02 5.75 0.30
N THR A 139 -15.03 7.02 -0.06
CA THR A 139 -15.20 7.44 -1.46
C THR A 139 -13.86 7.71 -2.13
N LYS A 140 -13.73 7.35 -3.41
CA LYS A 140 -12.58 7.75 -4.22
C LYS A 140 -12.64 9.26 -4.49
N THR A 141 -11.51 9.92 -4.38
CA THR A 141 -11.40 11.37 -4.61
C THR A 141 -10.42 11.73 -5.73
N GLY A 142 -9.66 10.76 -6.24
CA GLY A 142 -8.77 10.94 -7.38
C GLY A 142 -7.59 9.97 -7.33
N SER A 143 -6.66 10.13 -8.26
CA SER A 143 -5.47 9.28 -8.35
C SER A 143 -4.27 10.07 -8.87
N GLY A 144 -3.11 9.41 -8.90
CA GLY A 144 -1.89 9.98 -9.46
C GLY A 144 -1.07 10.79 -8.46
N PRO A 145 0.10 11.27 -8.89
CA PRO A 145 1.01 12.01 -8.03
C PRO A 145 0.43 13.39 -7.67
N ASP A 146 0.86 13.92 -6.54
CA ASP A 146 0.70 15.32 -6.15
C ASP A 146 1.88 15.74 -5.25
N SER A 147 1.88 16.99 -4.79
CA SER A 147 2.95 17.53 -3.93
C SER A 147 2.69 17.34 -2.43
N THR A 148 1.65 16.60 -2.02
CA THR A 148 1.15 16.59 -0.63
C THR A 148 0.96 15.19 -0.05
N ASN A 149 0.24 14.32 -0.75
CA ASN A 149 -0.17 13.00 -0.30
C ASN A 149 0.48 11.89 -1.14
N CYS A 150 0.43 11.96 -2.47
CA CYS A 150 1.00 10.95 -3.38
C CYS A 150 2.34 11.44 -3.95
N LEU A 151 3.42 11.19 -3.22
CA LEU A 151 4.75 11.77 -3.43
C LEU A 151 5.59 10.91 -4.40
N TYR A 152 5.42 11.14 -5.71
CA TYR A 152 6.25 10.54 -6.75
C TYR A 152 6.16 11.33 -8.06
N THR A 153 7.05 11.02 -9.02
CA THR A 153 6.97 11.51 -10.39
C THR A 153 6.86 10.35 -11.38
N THR A 154 6.57 10.64 -12.65
CA THR A 154 6.54 9.62 -13.70
C THR A 154 7.87 8.88 -13.83
N ALA A 155 9.01 9.52 -13.54
CA ALA A 155 10.33 8.88 -13.55
C ALA A 155 10.52 7.84 -12.44
N ASN A 156 9.65 7.82 -11.43
CA ASN A 156 9.69 6.81 -10.37
C ASN A 156 8.95 5.52 -10.76
N ILE A 157 8.19 5.52 -11.86
CA ILE A 157 7.38 4.39 -12.32
C ILE A 157 7.85 3.96 -13.71
N THR A 158 8.39 2.75 -13.81
CA THR A 158 8.74 2.11 -15.07
C THR A 158 7.66 1.10 -15.43
N TYR A 159 7.21 1.13 -16.68
CA TYR A 159 6.33 0.11 -17.24
C TYR A 159 7.14 -0.79 -18.18
N GLN A 160 6.96 -2.10 -18.06
CA GLN A 160 7.61 -3.14 -18.87
C GLN A 160 6.57 -4.08 -19.47
#